data_AF-A0A9X0HHH3-F1
#
_entry.id   AF-A0A9X0HHH3-F1
#
_cell.length_a   1.000
_cell.length_b   1.000
_cell.length_c   1.000
_cell.angle_alpha   90.00
_cell.angle_beta   90.00
_cell.angle_gamma   90.00
#
_symmetry.space_group_name_H-M   'P 1'
#
loop_
_entity.id
_entity.type
_entity.pdbx_description
1 polymer ?
#
loop_
_entity_poly.entity_id
_entity_poly.type
_entity_poly.pdbx_seq_one_letter_code
_entity_poly.pdbx_strand_id
1 'polypeptide(L)'
;MRRSLFLLALLPLLAACRPDQVEHLENTKELAREVENFHPKRIKPEQLLQAARWAADSLTRTADRGWRAQLTERLNAGGVAAAHPFCQPERLPAVVTLARELEAQPHRELLPPRPITEGDSLRAQRPSQEKFLVQSPLVLMPNDMCLRCHGQVGTDVAAADAKLLGETYPGKQLTGYAAGQLIGRWDIPMTRKGVAEFYTQKTRKIPKRRRLW
;
A
#
# COMPACT_ATOMS: atom_id res chain seq x y z
N MET A 1 -4.22 18.67 -72.94
CA MET A 1 -4.05 19.63 -71.82
C MET A 1 -5.03 19.28 -70.70
N ARG A 2 -4.66 18.41 -69.74
CA ARG A 2 -5.62 17.86 -68.75
C ARG A 2 -5.00 17.65 -67.35
N ARG A 3 -4.01 18.47 -66.98
CA ARG A 3 -3.26 18.35 -65.72
C ARG A 3 -3.38 19.56 -64.77
N SER A 4 -4.05 20.65 -65.15
CA SER A 4 -4.09 21.88 -64.33
C SER A 4 -5.35 22.06 -63.47
N LEU A 5 -6.34 21.17 -63.56
CA LEU A 5 -7.60 21.30 -62.80
C LEU A 5 -7.61 20.62 -61.43
N PHE A 6 -6.63 19.75 -61.12
CA PHE A 6 -6.55 19.07 -59.82
C PHE A 6 -5.92 19.94 -58.72
N LEU A 7 -5.15 20.98 -59.06
CA LEU A 7 -4.51 21.87 -58.08
C LEU A 7 -5.47 22.94 -57.51
N LEU A 8 -6.52 23.32 -58.25
CA LEU A 8 -7.50 24.31 -57.77
C LEU A 8 -8.53 23.73 -56.79
N ALA A 9 -8.71 22.40 -56.75
CA ALA A 9 -9.67 21.74 -55.88
C ALA A 9 -9.19 21.59 -54.42
N LEU A 10 -7.90 21.86 -54.13
CA LEU A 10 -7.35 21.78 -52.77
C LEU A 10 -7.44 23.09 -51.96
N LEU A 11 -7.59 24.25 -52.64
CA LEU A 11 -7.68 25.56 -51.97
C LEU A 11 -8.88 25.74 -51.02
N PRO A 12 -10.11 25.23 -51.30
CA PRO A 12 -11.23 25.42 -50.38
C PRO A 12 -11.13 24.55 -49.11
N LEU A 13 -10.27 23.52 -49.08
CA LEU A 13 -10.06 22.69 -47.89
C LEU A 13 -9.22 23.40 -46.81
N LEU A 14 -8.47 24.44 -47.16
CA LEU A 14 -7.68 25.23 -46.20
C LEU A 14 -8.52 26.28 -45.44
N ALA A 15 -9.77 26.54 -45.87
CA ALA A 15 -10.68 27.48 -45.23
C ALA A 15 -11.60 26.83 -44.16
N ALA A 16 -11.42 25.54 -43.89
CA ALA A 16 -12.25 24.79 -42.94
C ALA A 16 -11.97 25.13 -41.46
N CYS A 17 -10.78 25.63 -41.12
CA CYS A 17 -10.47 26.09 -39.77
C CYS A 17 -10.72 27.61 -39.69
N ARG A 18 -11.93 28.02 -39.33
CA ARG A 18 -12.21 29.43 -39.07
C ARG A 18 -11.91 29.78 -37.60
N PRO A 19 -11.17 30.87 -37.33
CA PRO A 19 -10.76 31.23 -35.97
C PRO A 19 -11.93 31.64 -35.05
N ASP A 20 -13.09 31.98 -35.60
CA ASP A 20 -14.35 32.23 -34.87
C ASP A 20 -15.00 30.95 -34.30
N GLN A 21 -14.51 29.76 -34.69
CA GLN A 21 -14.95 28.47 -34.16
C GLN A 21 -14.07 27.98 -32.99
N VAL A 22 -13.06 28.76 -32.57
CA VAL A 22 -12.22 28.43 -31.42
C VAL A 22 -12.94 28.85 -30.14
N GLU A 23 -13.60 27.90 -29.49
CA GLU A 23 -14.22 28.12 -28.20
C GLU A 23 -13.14 28.27 -27.11
N HIS A 24 -13.06 29.45 -26.50
CA HIS A 24 -12.11 29.70 -25.41
C HIS A 24 -12.60 29.01 -24.14
N LEU A 25 -11.91 27.95 -23.72
CA LEU A 25 -12.19 27.28 -22.46
C LEU A 25 -11.92 28.23 -21.29
N GLU A 26 -12.94 28.47 -20.47
CA GLU A 26 -12.87 29.41 -19.33
C GLU A 26 -11.75 29.05 -18.34
N ASN A 27 -11.38 27.78 -18.25
CA ASN A 27 -10.37 27.23 -17.33
C ASN A 27 -9.01 26.90 -17.98
N THR A 28 -8.66 27.54 -19.11
CA THR A 28 -7.42 27.25 -19.88
C THR A 28 -6.14 27.19 -19.02
N LYS A 29 -5.99 28.07 -18.01
CA LYS A 29 -4.80 28.07 -17.12
C LYS A 29 -4.75 26.86 -16.20
N GLU A 30 -5.90 26.37 -15.74
CA GLU A 30 -5.98 25.19 -14.88
C GLU A 30 -5.78 23.92 -15.69
N LEU A 31 -6.34 23.87 -16.90
CA LEU A 31 -6.07 22.80 -17.86
C LEU A 31 -4.58 22.70 -18.21
N ALA A 32 -3.92 23.84 -18.51
CA ALA A 32 -2.49 23.85 -18.78
C ALA A 32 -1.66 23.33 -17.58
N ARG A 33 -2.07 23.64 -16.35
CA ARG A 33 -1.46 23.08 -15.14
C ARG A 33 -1.71 21.58 -15.01
N GLU A 34 -2.91 21.10 -15.31
CA GLU A 34 -3.22 19.67 -15.25
C GLU A 34 -2.49 18.85 -16.33
N VAL A 35 -2.29 19.43 -17.53
CA VAL A 35 -1.52 18.85 -18.65
C VAL A 35 -0.10 18.47 -18.26
N GLU A 36 0.56 19.23 -17.39
CA GLU A 36 1.88 18.88 -16.86
C GLU A 36 1.92 17.52 -16.12
N ASN A 37 0.79 17.06 -15.58
CA ASN A 37 0.69 15.74 -14.95
C ASN A 37 0.46 14.61 -15.96
N PHE A 38 0.04 14.92 -17.20
CA PHE A 38 -0.20 13.94 -18.27
C PHE A 38 1.02 13.70 -19.15
N HIS A 39 2.12 14.43 -18.95
CA HIS A 39 3.37 14.20 -19.68
C HIS A 39 3.89 12.77 -19.42
N PRO A 40 4.10 11.94 -20.47
CA PRO A 40 4.59 10.58 -20.31
C PRO A 40 5.91 10.54 -19.53
N LYS A 41 5.90 9.88 -18.37
CA LYS A 41 7.09 9.66 -17.56
C LYS A 41 7.67 8.28 -17.86
N ARG A 42 8.92 8.23 -18.31
CA ARG A 42 9.68 6.98 -18.33
C ARG A 42 10.08 6.61 -16.90
N ILE A 43 9.43 5.59 -16.34
CA ILE A 43 9.78 5.07 -15.01
C ILE A 43 10.88 4.02 -15.16
N LYS A 44 12.04 4.26 -14.55
CA LYS A 44 13.18 3.35 -14.58
C LYS A 44 12.97 2.14 -13.64
N PRO A 45 13.59 0.98 -13.90
CA PRO A 45 13.47 -0.21 -13.05
C PRO A 45 13.72 0.04 -11.56
N GLU A 46 14.74 0.81 -11.22
CA GLU A 46 15.10 1.18 -9.85
C GLU A 46 14.04 2.07 -9.19
N GLN A 47 13.37 2.93 -9.97
CA GLN A 47 12.27 3.75 -9.48
C GLN A 47 11.03 2.90 -9.19
N LEU A 48 10.76 1.87 -10.00
CA LEU A 48 9.69 0.91 -9.71
C LEU A 48 9.99 0.10 -8.45
N LEU A 49 11.24 -0.33 -8.25
CA LEU A 49 11.61 -1.04 -7.03
C LEU A 49 11.48 -0.15 -5.78
N GLN A 50 11.87 1.12 -5.89
CA GLN A 50 11.67 2.10 -4.82
C GLN A 50 10.18 2.39 -4.58
N ALA A 51 9.37 2.46 -5.64
CA ALA A 51 7.93 2.62 -5.56
C ALA A 51 7.27 1.44 -4.83
N ALA A 52 7.72 0.21 -5.11
CA ALA A 52 7.25 -0.98 -4.40
C ALA A 52 7.54 -0.88 -2.90
N ARG A 53 8.72 -0.40 -2.49
CA ARG A 53 9.04 -0.13 -1.07
C ARG A 53 8.07 0.89 -0.46
N TRP A 54 7.84 2.01 -1.13
CA TRP A 54 6.90 3.03 -0.63
C TRP A 54 5.45 2.54 -0.55
N ALA A 55 5.03 1.72 -1.50
CA ALA A 55 3.71 1.09 -1.52
C ALA A 55 3.56 0.14 -0.33
N ALA A 56 4.52 -0.75 -0.13
CA ALA A 56 4.58 -1.64 1.02
C ALA A 56 4.57 -0.89 2.35
N ASP A 57 5.40 0.15 2.51
CA ASP A 57 5.41 0.98 3.71
C ASP A 57 4.07 1.69 3.97
N SER A 58 3.39 2.14 2.91
CA SER A 58 2.08 2.78 3.04
C SER A 58 1.03 1.77 3.48
N LEU A 59 1.09 0.55 2.94
CA LEU A 59 0.20 -0.55 3.29
C LEU A 59 0.40 -0.99 4.74
N THR A 60 1.64 -1.29 5.15
CA THR A 60 1.94 -1.75 6.50
C THR A 60 1.63 -0.70 7.56
N ARG A 61 1.91 0.59 7.30
CA ARG A 61 1.53 1.68 8.23
C ARG A 61 0.02 1.88 8.33
N THR A 62 -0.71 1.72 7.22
CA THR A 62 -2.18 1.78 7.23
C THR A 62 -2.75 0.65 8.05
N ALA A 63 -2.23 -0.56 7.86
CA ALA A 63 -2.58 -1.75 8.61
C ALA A 63 -2.31 -1.59 10.10
N ASP A 64 -1.08 -1.19 10.46
CA ASP A 64 -0.65 -1.01 11.84
C ASP A 64 -1.48 0.03 12.59
N ARG A 65 -1.73 1.20 11.98
CA ARG A 65 -2.53 2.27 12.60
C ARG A 65 -3.98 1.84 12.86
N GLY A 66 -4.66 1.32 11.82
CA GLY A 66 -6.06 0.93 11.94
C GLY A 66 -6.24 -0.23 12.92
N TRP A 67 -5.30 -1.19 12.87
CA TRP A 67 -5.33 -2.36 13.72
C TRP A 67 -5.09 -2.03 15.19
N ARG A 68 -4.13 -1.16 15.52
CA ARG A 68 -3.88 -0.74 16.91
C ARG A 68 -5.06 -0.03 17.53
N ALA A 69 -5.73 0.85 16.78
CA ALA A 69 -6.93 1.53 17.25
C ALA A 69 -8.03 0.50 17.59
N GLN A 70 -8.29 -0.42 16.66
CA GLN A 70 -9.27 -1.49 16.86
C GLN A 70 -8.89 -2.43 18.01
N LEU A 71 -7.64 -2.87 18.09
CA LEU A 71 -7.19 -3.75 19.18
C LEU A 71 -7.29 -3.08 20.55
N THR A 72 -6.91 -1.81 20.65
CA THR A 72 -7.02 -1.06 21.91
C THR A 72 -8.46 -1.01 22.39
N GLU A 73 -9.39 -0.69 21.50
CA GLU A 73 -10.83 -0.68 21.79
C GLU A 73 -11.31 -2.07 22.27
N ARG A 74 -10.96 -3.14 21.57
CA ARG A 74 -11.40 -4.51 21.91
C ARG A 74 -10.79 -5.01 23.21
N LEU A 75 -9.50 -4.77 23.43
CA LEU A 75 -8.81 -5.13 24.67
C LEU A 75 -9.39 -4.42 25.89
N ASN A 76 -9.88 -3.18 25.71
CA ASN A 76 -10.57 -2.43 26.77
C ASN A 76 -12.00 -2.94 27.00
N ALA A 77 -12.70 -3.37 25.94
CA ALA A 77 -14.08 -3.85 26.04
C ALA A 77 -14.21 -5.24 26.67
N GLY A 78 -13.24 -6.14 26.44
CA GLY A 78 -13.36 -7.52 26.92
C GLY A 78 -12.05 -8.32 26.90
N GLY A 79 -10.91 -7.65 27.03
CA GLY A 79 -9.60 -8.30 27.08
C GLY A 79 -9.25 -9.10 25.82
N VAL A 80 -8.45 -10.16 25.99
CA VAL A 80 -7.95 -10.97 24.87
C VAL A 80 -9.10 -11.69 24.15
N ALA A 81 -10.12 -12.14 24.87
CA ALA A 81 -11.30 -12.78 24.31
C ALA A 81 -12.02 -11.90 23.28
N ALA A 82 -12.16 -10.60 23.55
CA ALA A 82 -12.76 -9.66 22.60
C ALA A 82 -11.81 -9.27 21.45
N ALA A 83 -10.50 -9.31 21.68
CA ALA A 83 -9.50 -8.78 20.76
C ALA A 83 -8.98 -9.79 19.72
N HIS A 84 -8.77 -11.05 20.11
CA HIS A 84 -8.12 -12.04 19.26
C HIS A 84 -8.79 -12.27 17.88
N PRO A 85 -10.13 -12.16 17.70
CA PRO A 85 -10.74 -12.31 16.38
C PRO A 85 -10.27 -11.25 15.37
N PHE A 86 -9.71 -10.14 15.85
CA PHE A 86 -9.22 -9.02 15.05
C PHE A 86 -7.71 -9.03 14.84
N CYS A 87 -7.04 -10.16 15.08
CA CYS A 87 -5.59 -10.33 14.87
C CYS A 87 -5.17 -10.41 13.39
N GLN A 88 -5.98 -9.94 12.42
CA GLN A 88 -5.72 -10.00 10.97
C GLN A 88 -5.80 -8.57 10.36
N PRO A 89 -4.79 -7.71 10.59
CA PRO A 89 -4.77 -6.33 10.11
C PRO A 89 -4.87 -6.22 8.58
N GLU A 90 -4.43 -7.23 7.83
CA GLU A 90 -4.58 -7.31 6.37
C GLU A 90 -6.04 -7.34 5.89
N ARG A 91 -6.99 -7.69 6.76
CA ARG A 91 -8.43 -7.75 6.44
C ARG A 91 -9.19 -6.46 6.76
N LEU A 92 -8.51 -5.45 7.31
CA LEU A 92 -9.14 -4.16 7.59
C LEU A 92 -9.62 -3.51 6.29
N PRO A 93 -10.82 -2.90 6.24
CA PRO A 93 -11.37 -2.32 5.01
C PRO A 93 -10.43 -1.31 4.32
N ALA A 94 -9.73 -0.49 5.10
CA ALA A 94 -8.75 0.47 4.58
C ALA A 94 -7.54 -0.23 3.93
N VAL A 95 -7.08 -1.35 4.51
CA VAL A 95 -5.96 -2.14 3.98
C VAL A 95 -6.38 -2.89 2.73
N VAL A 96 -7.56 -3.50 2.72
CA VAL A 96 -8.13 -4.18 1.54
C VAL A 96 -8.30 -3.20 0.38
N THR A 97 -8.80 -2.00 0.66
CA THR A 97 -8.96 -0.95 -0.37
C THR A 97 -7.62 -0.54 -0.96
N LEU A 98 -6.64 -0.22 -0.11
CA LEU A 98 -5.30 0.15 -0.55
C LEU A 98 -4.59 -1.00 -1.28
N ALA A 99 -4.71 -2.24 -0.80
CA ALA A 99 -4.16 -3.41 -1.45
C ALA A 99 -4.72 -3.60 -2.87
N ARG A 100 -6.03 -3.37 -3.07
CA ARG A 100 -6.66 -3.41 -4.39
C ARG A 100 -6.11 -2.33 -5.32
N GLU A 101 -5.95 -1.09 -4.84
CA GLU A 101 -5.37 0.00 -5.62
C GLU A 101 -3.92 -0.29 -6.04
N LEU A 102 -3.15 -0.93 -5.15
CA LEU A 102 -1.77 -1.34 -5.37
C LEU A 102 -1.63 -2.65 -6.15
N GLU A 103 -2.73 -3.33 -6.48
CA GLU A 103 -2.74 -4.72 -6.98
C GLU A 103 -1.81 -5.63 -6.14
N ALA A 104 -1.91 -5.49 -4.82
CA ALA A 104 -1.10 -6.16 -3.81
C ALA A 104 -1.88 -7.29 -3.11
N GLN A 105 -1.17 -8.31 -2.62
CA GLN A 105 -1.75 -9.37 -1.78
C GLN A 105 -0.98 -9.48 -0.46
N PRO A 106 -1.11 -8.49 0.45
CA PRO A 106 -0.35 -8.46 1.68
C PRO A 106 -0.77 -9.61 2.60
N HIS A 107 0.20 -10.32 3.16
CA HIS A 107 -0.04 -11.30 4.21
C HIS A 107 1.10 -11.27 5.22
N ARG A 108 0.81 -11.76 6.42
CA ARG A 108 1.81 -11.94 7.47
C ARG A 108 2.13 -13.42 7.63
N GLU A 109 3.42 -13.72 7.62
CA GLU A 109 3.97 -15.00 8.02
C GLU A 109 4.47 -14.89 9.45
N LEU A 110 4.05 -15.80 10.33
CA LEU A 110 4.62 -15.90 11.68
C LEU A 110 5.93 -16.67 11.60
N LEU A 111 6.93 -16.19 12.32
CA LEU A 111 8.24 -16.80 12.42
C LEU A 111 8.54 -17.15 13.88
N PRO A 112 9.39 -18.14 14.15
CA PRO A 112 9.86 -18.40 15.51
C PRO A 112 10.44 -17.13 16.13
N PRO A 113 10.05 -16.78 17.37
CA PRO A 113 10.48 -15.54 18.01
C PRO A 113 12.00 -15.55 18.23
N ARG A 114 12.67 -14.49 17.78
CA ARG A 114 14.12 -14.32 18.00
C ARG A 114 14.53 -12.85 17.98
N PRO A 115 15.73 -12.50 18.47
CA PRO A 115 16.29 -11.17 18.25
C PRO A 115 16.36 -10.81 16.76
N ILE A 116 16.06 -9.55 16.44
CA ILE A 116 16.20 -9.01 15.09
C ILE A 116 17.68 -8.89 14.72
N THR A 117 17.99 -9.12 13.45
CA THR A 117 19.34 -9.03 12.87
C THR A 117 19.32 -8.15 11.61
N GLU A 118 20.48 -7.75 11.12
CA GLU A 118 20.58 -6.96 9.87
C GLU A 118 19.93 -7.67 8.67
N GLY A 119 19.99 -9.00 8.62
CA GLY A 119 19.38 -9.81 7.56
C GLY A 119 17.85 -9.76 7.50
N ASP A 120 17.21 -9.24 8.54
CA ASP A 120 15.76 -9.06 8.64
C ASP A 120 15.27 -7.71 8.10
N SER A 121 16.20 -6.87 7.65
CA SER A 121 15.88 -5.58 7.03
C SER A 121 14.90 -5.74 5.88
N LEU A 122 14.16 -4.67 5.57
CA LEU A 122 13.22 -4.66 4.46
C LEU A 122 13.92 -5.08 3.15
N ARG A 123 13.41 -6.11 2.48
CA ARG A 123 13.90 -6.55 1.18
C ARG A 123 12.85 -6.29 0.12
N ALA A 124 13.26 -5.65 -0.97
CA ALA A 124 12.43 -5.50 -2.15
C ALA A 124 13.10 -6.23 -3.30
N GLN A 125 12.34 -7.10 -3.95
CA GLN A 125 12.80 -7.89 -5.08
C GLN A 125 11.85 -7.68 -6.25
N ARG A 126 12.38 -7.90 -7.45
CA ARG A 126 11.61 -7.90 -8.69
C ARG A 126 11.78 -9.26 -9.37
N PRO A 127 11.00 -10.29 -8.96
CA PRO A 127 11.13 -11.63 -9.51
C PRO A 127 10.91 -11.71 -11.03
N SER A 128 10.14 -10.76 -11.60
CA SER A 128 9.97 -10.63 -13.05
C SER A 128 9.67 -9.18 -13.43
N GLN A 129 9.59 -8.89 -14.72
CA GLN A 129 9.26 -7.53 -15.17
C GLN A 129 7.92 -7.02 -14.62
N GLU A 130 6.97 -7.93 -14.38
CA GLU A 130 5.60 -7.62 -13.97
C GLU A 130 5.32 -7.83 -12.49
N LYS A 131 6.26 -8.42 -11.73
CA LYS A 131 6.05 -8.81 -10.33
C LYS A 131 7.09 -8.19 -9.41
N PHE A 132 6.62 -7.74 -8.25
CA PHE A 132 7.43 -7.27 -7.14
C PHE A 132 7.09 -8.08 -5.90
N LEU A 133 8.07 -8.29 -5.03
CA LEU A 133 7.88 -8.82 -3.69
C LEU A 133 8.59 -7.90 -2.71
N VAL A 134 7.85 -7.34 -1.77
CA VAL A 134 8.44 -6.63 -0.63
C VAL A 134 8.21 -7.44 0.63
N GLN A 135 9.29 -7.62 1.37
CA GLN A 135 9.40 -8.36 2.60
C GLN A 135 9.78 -7.39 3.71
N SER A 136 8.95 -7.24 4.74
CA SER A 136 9.20 -6.30 5.85
C SER A 136 9.10 -7.01 7.20
N PRO A 137 10.03 -6.81 8.14
CA PRO A 137 10.00 -7.52 9.41
C PRO A 137 8.77 -7.16 10.25
N LEU A 138 8.22 -8.15 10.94
CA LEU A 138 7.20 -7.94 11.97
C LEU A 138 7.87 -8.09 13.34
N VAL A 139 8.06 -6.96 14.01
CA VAL A 139 8.73 -6.88 15.31
C VAL A 139 7.69 -6.63 16.39
N LEU A 140 7.78 -7.36 17.50
CA LEU A 140 6.94 -7.12 18.66
C LEU A 140 7.32 -5.78 19.29
N MET A 141 6.39 -4.85 19.32
CA MET A 141 6.66 -3.53 19.88
C MET A 141 6.82 -3.59 21.40
N PRO A 142 7.65 -2.71 21.98
CA PRO A 142 7.77 -2.56 23.43
C PRO A 142 6.58 -1.77 23.99
N ASN A 143 5.37 -2.32 23.90
CA ASN A 143 4.19 -1.75 24.55
C ASN A 143 3.31 -2.81 25.18
N ASP A 144 2.58 -2.38 26.21
CA ASP A 144 1.73 -3.25 27.03
C ASP A 144 0.64 -3.95 26.18
N MET A 145 0.10 -3.25 25.17
CA MET A 145 -0.96 -3.80 24.30
C MET A 145 -0.52 -5.09 23.60
N CYS A 146 0.69 -5.11 23.03
CA CYS A 146 1.22 -6.27 22.34
C CYS A 146 1.50 -7.42 23.31
N LEU A 147 2.05 -7.12 24.50
CA LEU A 147 2.43 -8.11 25.50
C LEU A 147 1.22 -8.79 26.17
N ARG A 148 0.05 -8.13 26.23
CA ARG A 148 -1.19 -8.74 26.74
C ARG A 148 -1.63 -10.02 26.02
N CYS A 149 -1.22 -10.21 24.77
CA CYS A 149 -1.48 -11.44 24.01
C CYS A 149 -0.20 -12.24 23.74
N HIS A 150 0.95 -11.58 23.67
CA HIS A 150 2.18 -12.20 23.17
C HIS A 150 3.28 -12.38 24.22
N GLY A 151 3.17 -11.76 25.40
CA GLY A 151 4.19 -11.79 26.45
C GLY A 151 4.24 -13.10 27.24
N GLN A 152 4.91 -13.08 28.39
CA GLN A 152 5.09 -14.24 29.25
C GLN A 152 3.78 -14.62 29.94
N VAL A 153 3.43 -15.91 29.90
CA VAL A 153 2.23 -16.42 30.58
C VAL A 153 2.43 -16.35 32.09
N GLY A 154 1.44 -15.83 32.81
CA GLY A 154 1.49 -15.59 34.26
C GLY A 154 2.07 -14.23 34.66
N THR A 155 2.73 -13.52 33.72
CA THR A 155 3.24 -12.16 33.94
C THR A 155 2.47 -11.16 33.09
N ASP A 156 2.55 -11.30 31.76
CA ASP A 156 1.93 -10.38 30.80
C ASP A 156 0.59 -10.91 30.29
N VAL A 157 0.49 -12.24 30.14
CA VAL A 157 -0.69 -12.94 29.60
C VAL A 157 -1.31 -13.79 30.69
N ALA A 158 -2.61 -13.60 30.96
CA ALA A 158 -3.32 -14.43 31.94
C ALA A 158 -3.40 -15.89 31.47
N ALA A 159 -3.39 -16.84 32.40
CA ALA A 159 -3.45 -18.27 32.06
C ALA A 159 -4.71 -18.65 31.26
N ALA A 160 -5.86 -18.01 31.56
CA ALA A 160 -7.10 -18.20 30.81
C ALA A 160 -6.99 -17.69 29.37
N ASP A 161 -6.33 -16.55 29.15
CA ASP A 161 -6.12 -15.97 27.82
C ASP A 161 -5.11 -16.82 27.01
N ALA A 162 -4.04 -17.30 27.64
CA ALA A 162 -3.09 -18.20 27.02
C ALA A 162 -3.76 -19.51 26.57
N LYS A 163 -4.64 -20.08 27.41
CA LYS A 163 -5.45 -21.25 27.06
C LYS A 163 -6.36 -20.96 25.87
N LEU A 164 -7.11 -19.87 25.89
CA LEU A 164 -7.98 -19.45 24.79
C LEU A 164 -7.21 -19.31 23.47
N LEU A 165 -6.04 -18.65 23.49
CA LEU A 165 -5.21 -18.47 22.31
C LEU A 165 -4.69 -19.81 21.78
N GLY A 166 -4.28 -20.73 22.66
CA GLY A 166 -3.84 -22.07 22.29
C GLY A 166 -4.94 -22.91 21.64
N GLU A 167 -6.17 -22.82 22.14
CA GLU A 167 -7.35 -23.50 21.57
C GLU A 167 -7.76 -22.89 20.21
N THR A 168 -7.69 -21.56 20.09
CA THR A 168 -8.10 -20.85 18.87
C THR A 168 -7.09 -21.01 17.73
N TYR A 169 -5.79 -21.06 18.04
CA TYR A 169 -4.71 -21.08 17.06
C TYR A 169 -3.82 -22.31 17.26
N PRO A 170 -4.34 -23.53 17.04
CA PRO A 170 -3.61 -24.76 17.30
C PRO A 170 -2.33 -24.83 16.48
N GLY A 171 -1.23 -25.24 17.12
CA GLY A 171 0.09 -25.37 16.48
C GLY A 171 0.83 -24.05 16.23
N LYS A 172 0.28 -22.90 16.65
CA LYS A 172 0.97 -21.61 16.57
C LYS A 172 1.44 -21.21 17.96
N GLN A 173 2.75 -21.01 18.11
CA GLN A 173 3.25 -20.27 19.26
C GLN A 173 2.76 -18.83 19.12
N LEU A 174 2.10 -18.31 20.16
CA LEU A 174 1.61 -16.93 20.19
C LEU A 174 2.01 -16.20 21.48
N THR A 175 2.42 -16.91 22.52
CA THR A 175 2.84 -16.36 23.81
C THR A 175 4.32 -16.65 24.08
N GLY A 176 4.86 -16.04 25.13
CA GLY A 176 6.24 -16.20 25.56
C GLY A 176 7.24 -15.34 24.79
N TYR A 177 6.76 -14.30 24.09
CA TYR A 177 7.61 -13.37 23.37
C TYR A 177 8.13 -12.27 24.29
N ALA A 178 9.20 -11.62 23.83
CA ALA A 178 9.77 -10.43 24.46
C ALA A 178 9.70 -9.25 23.48
N ALA A 179 9.58 -8.05 24.04
CA ALA A 179 9.62 -6.82 23.28
C ALA A 179 10.90 -6.72 22.42
N GLY A 180 10.76 -6.25 21.18
CA GLY A 180 11.85 -6.13 20.22
C GLY A 180 12.20 -7.41 19.46
N GLN A 181 11.56 -8.55 19.77
CA GLN A 181 11.76 -9.77 18.99
C GLN A 181 11.12 -9.67 17.61
N LEU A 182 11.78 -10.25 16.61
CA LEU A 182 11.16 -10.61 15.35
C LEU A 182 10.19 -11.76 15.61
N ILE A 183 8.92 -11.56 15.27
CA ILE A 183 7.84 -12.54 15.46
C ILE A 183 7.21 -12.97 14.14
N GLY A 184 7.66 -12.39 13.03
CA GLY A 184 7.10 -12.64 11.72
C GLY A 184 7.65 -11.73 10.64
N ARG A 185 6.96 -11.72 9.51
CA ARG A 185 7.26 -10.90 8.36
C ARG A 185 5.99 -10.59 7.58
N TRP A 186 5.93 -9.40 7.01
CA TRP A 186 5.00 -9.08 5.93
C TRP A 186 5.57 -9.52 4.59
N ASP A 187 4.81 -10.29 3.84
CA ASP A 187 5.07 -10.60 2.43
C ASP A 187 4.03 -9.90 1.57
N ILE A 188 4.50 -9.02 0.68
CA ILE A 188 3.67 -8.09 -0.08
C ILE A 188 4.01 -8.24 -1.57
N PRO A 189 3.49 -9.28 -2.24
CA PRO A 189 3.53 -9.38 -3.68
C PRO A 189 2.67 -8.26 -4.30
N MET A 190 3.18 -7.65 -5.38
CA MET A 190 2.53 -6.57 -6.12
C MET A 190 2.76 -6.73 -7.63
N THR A 191 1.86 -6.16 -8.43
CA THR A 191 2.05 -6.06 -9.89
C THR A 191 2.77 -4.77 -10.27
N ARG A 192 3.38 -4.77 -11.46
CA ARG A 192 3.96 -3.55 -12.04
C ARG A 192 2.92 -2.44 -12.23
N LYS A 193 1.69 -2.78 -12.60
CA LYS A 193 0.63 -1.80 -12.84
C LYS A 193 0.30 -1.01 -11.57
N GLY A 194 0.05 -1.71 -10.46
CA GLY A 194 -0.24 -1.06 -9.18
C GLY A 194 0.95 -0.22 -8.67
N VAL A 195 2.17 -0.75 -8.77
CA VAL A 195 3.40 -0.03 -8.37
C VAL A 195 3.64 1.22 -9.23
N ALA A 196 3.48 1.12 -10.54
CA ALA A 196 3.66 2.25 -11.46
C ALA A 196 2.62 3.33 -11.22
N GLU A 197 1.35 2.97 -11.05
CA GLU A 197 0.27 3.92 -10.76
C GLU A 197 0.48 4.60 -9.40
N PHE A 198 0.90 3.86 -8.38
CA PHE A 198 1.26 4.45 -7.09
C PHE A 198 2.41 5.45 -7.23
N TYR A 199 3.44 5.11 -8.02
CA TYR A 199 4.57 6.00 -8.28
C TYR A 199 4.16 7.28 -9.01
N THR A 200 3.33 7.18 -10.05
CA THR A 200 2.86 8.35 -10.80
C THR A 200 2.06 9.27 -9.90
N GLN A 201 1.20 8.72 -9.02
CA GLN A 201 0.45 9.48 -8.02
C GLN A 201 1.36 10.15 -6.97
N LYS A 202 2.35 9.41 -6.45
CA LYS A 202 3.31 9.94 -5.46
C LYS A 202 4.21 11.05 -6.03
N THR A 203 4.50 11.01 -7.32
CA THR A 203 5.44 11.93 -7.98
C THR A 203 4.74 12.96 -8.89
N ARG A 204 3.43 13.16 -8.76
CA ARG A 204 2.71 14.21 -9.50
C ARG A 204 3.37 15.56 -9.22
N LYS A 205 3.57 16.36 -10.27
CA LYS A 205 4.14 17.71 -10.14
C LYS A 205 3.16 18.62 -9.40
N ILE A 206 1.87 18.49 -9.74
CA ILE A 206 0.79 19.22 -9.08
C ILE A 206 -0.07 18.20 -8.33
N PRO A 207 -0.08 18.25 -6.98
CA PRO A 207 -0.92 17.35 -6.19
C PRO A 207 -2.39 17.62 -6.51
N LYS A 208 -3.20 16.55 -6.62
CA LYS A 208 -4.66 16.72 -6.68
C LYS A 208 -5.10 17.46 -5.43
N ARG A 209 -5.91 18.52 -5.58
CA ARG A 209 -6.59 19.14 -4.43
C ARG A 209 -7.32 18.02 -3.72
N ARG A 210 -6.98 17.79 -2.45
CA ARG A 210 -7.82 16.97 -1.59
C ARG A 210 -9.15 17.69 -1.51
N ARG A 211 -10.22 17.06 -1.98
CA ARG A 211 -11.58 17.51 -1.64
C ARG A 211 -11.69 17.33 -0.13
N LEU A 212 -11.47 18.42 0.59
CA LEU A 212 -11.88 18.53 1.98
C LEU A 212 -13.39 18.67 1.89
N TRP A 213 -14.09 17.53 1.90
CA TRP A 213 -15.55 17.39 1.97
C TRP A 213 -16.31 18.23 0.94
#